data_AF-A0A914VQ76-F1
#
_entry.id   AF-A0A914VQ76-F1
#
_cell.length_a   1.000
_cell.length_b   1.000
_cell.length_c   1.000
_cell.angle_alpha   90.00
_cell.angle_beta   90.00
_cell.angle_gamma   90.00
#
_symmetry.space_group_name_H-M   'P 1'
#
loop_
_entity.id
_entity.type
_entity.pdbx_description
1 polymer ?
#
loop_
_entity_poly.entity_id
_entity_poly.type
_entity_poly.pdbx_seq_one_letter_code
_entity_poly.pdbx_strand_id
1 'polypeptide(L)'
;VPSWCQSTAEFIEWHRSVLESDHVSSQLHHWIDLAFGYKLTGEAAVSAKNVHLSLASKGSSVRRHGVVQLFTKEHPRRRTADESPRTNFSMGEA
;
A
#
# COMPACT_ATOMS: atom_id res chain seq x y z
N VAL A 1 0.28 -4.38 -25.51
CA VAL A 1 1.00 -3.76 -24.37
C VAL A 1 1.24 -2.29 -24.68
N PRO A 2 1.46 -1.41 -23.70
CA PRO A 2 1.80 0.00 -23.98
C PRO A 2 2.98 0.12 -24.94
N SER A 3 3.07 1.23 -25.68
CA SER A 3 4.08 1.43 -26.72
C SER A 3 5.53 1.41 -26.21
N TRP A 4 5.74 1.56 -24.91
CA TRP A 4 7.03 1.48 -24.22
C TRP A 4 7.41 0.06 -23.78
N CYS A 5 6.58 -0.95 -24.06
CA CYS A 5 6.91 -2.37 -23.85
C CYS A 5 6.96 -3.11 -25.19
N GLN A 6 7.95 -3.96 -25.35
CA GLN A 6 8.12 -4.85 -26.50
C GLN A 6 7.33 -6.15 -26.32
N SER A 7 7.06 -6.56 -25.06
CA SER A 7 6.29 -7.78 -24.76
C SER A 7 5.47 -7.67 -23.48
N THR A 8 4.53 -8.61 -23.29
CA THR A 8 3.75 -8.73 -22.04
C THR A 8 4.64 -9.14 -20.86
N ALA A 9 5.70 -9.93 -21.11
CA ALA A 9 6.63 -10.33 -20.06
C ALA A 9 7.39 -9.10 -19.51
N GLU A 10 7.90 -8.25 -20.40
CA GLU A 10 8.59 -7.00 -20.03
C GLU A 10 7.67 -6.04 -19.27
N PHE A 11 6.41 -5.93 -19.69
CA PHE A 11 5.42 -5.13 -18.96
C PHE A 11 5.22 -5.61 -17.51
N ILE A 12 5.14 -6.91 -17.30
CA ILE A 12 4.98 -7.51 -15.96
C ILE A 12 6.26 -7.29 -15.14
N GLU A 13 7.42 -7.51 -15.73
CA GLU A 13 8.72 -7.33 -15.07
C GLU A 13 8.92 -5.88 -14.62
N TRP A 14 8.59 -4.92 -15.49
CA TRP A 14 8.64 -3.50 -15.16
C TRP A 14 7.70 -3.13 -14.00
N HIS A 15 6.45 -3.62 -14.01
CA HIS A 15 5.53 -3.33 -12.91
C HIS A 15 6.00 -3.96 -11.59
N ARG A 16 6.57 -5.17 -11.65
CA ARG A 16 7.14 -5.83 -10.47
C ARG A 16 8.31 -5.02 -9.91
N SER A 17 9.23 -4.55 -10.77
CA SER A 17 10.39 -3.77 -10.31
C SER A 17 9.96 -2.45 -9.64
N VAL A 18 8.94 -1.78 -10.19
CA VAL A 18 8.37 -0.57 -9.58
C VAL A 18 7.70 -0.86 -8.25
N LEU A 19 6.89 -1.94 -8.16
CA LEU A 19 6.21 -2.31 -6.91
C LEU A 19 7.19 -2.68 -5.79
N GLU A 20 8.29 -3.34 -6.12
CA GLU A 20 9.33 -3.73 -5.16
C GLU A 20 10.32 -2.59 -4.84
N SER A 21 10.28 -1.47 -5.58
CA SER A 21 11.17 -0.33 -5.35
C SER A 21 10.97 0.29 -3.97
N ASP A 22 12.03 0.84 -3.37
CA ASP A 22 11.98 1.49 -2.06
C ASP A 22 10.95 2.64 -2.01
N HIS A 23 10.80 3.38 -3.11
CA HIS A 23 9.83 4.47 -3.20
C HIS A 23 8.40 3.99 -2.94
N VAL A 24 7.92 3.03 -3.75
CA VAL A 24 6.58 2.46 -3.58
C VAL A 24 6.46 1.77 -2.22
N SER A 25 7.49 1.04 -1.84
CA SER A 25 7.56 0.27 -0.62
C SER A 25 7.38 1.08 0.66
N SER A 26 7.98 2.27 0.72
CA SER A 26 7.84 3.20 1.84
C SER A 26 6.43 3.78 1.95
N GLN A 27 5.70 3.89 0.83
CA GLN A 27 4.37 4.52 0.75
C GLN A 27 3.22 3.51 0.64
N LEU A 28 3.50 2.24 0.36
CA LEU A 28 2.49 1.22 0.07
C LEU A 28 1.47 1.05 1.20
N HIS A 29 1.88 1.26 2.45
CA HIS A 29 1.01 1.22 3.62
C HIS A 29 -0.22 2.13 3.50
N HIS A 30 -0.11 3.28 2.82
CA HIS A 30 -1.25 4.15 2.57
C HIS A 30 -2.29 3.54 1.63
N TRP A 31 -1.87 2.76 0.63
CA TRP A 31 -2.79 2.03 -0.24
C TRP A 31 -3.45 0.88 0.52
N ILE A 32 -2.72 0.18 1.39
CA ILE A 32 -3.29 -0.87 2.25
C ILE A 32 -4.35 -0.28 3.18
N ASP A 33 -4.12 0.91 3.74
CA ASP A 33 -5.11 1.62 4.57
C ASP A 33 -6.41 1.93 3.82
N LEU A 34 -6.31 2.25 2.52
CA LEU A 34 -7.46 2.49 1.64
C LEU A 34 -8.18 1.20 1.25
N ALA A 35 -7.45 0.14 0.96
CA ALA A 35 -8.03 -1.10 0.44
C ALA A 35 -8.58 -2.02 1.53
N PHE A 36 -7.96 -2.03 2.72
CA PHE A 36 -8.24 -2.98 3.79
C PHE A 36 -8.35 -2.35 5.19
N GLY A 37 -7.97 -1.08 5.33
CA GLY A 37 -7.73 -0.47 6.63
C GLY A 37 -8.74 0.57 7.07
N TYR A 38 -8.27 1.46 7.94
CA TYR A 38 -9.11 2.45 8.62
C TYR A 38 -9.75 3.49 7.68
N LYS A 39 -9.23 3.64 6.45
CA LYS A 39 -9.77 4.59 5.45
C LYS A 39 -10.92 4.00 4.62
N LEU A 40 -11.54 2.90 5.06
CA LEU A 40 -12.73 2.29 4.46
C LEU A 40 -14.05 2.74 5.09
N THR A 41 -14.02 3.21 6.33
CA THR A 41 -15.22 3.65 7.07
C THR A 41 -15.01 4.97 7.82
N GLY A 42 -16.10 5.57 8.28
CA GLY A 42 -16.10 6.80 9.06
C GLY A 42 -15.56 8.03 8.31
N GLU A 43 -15.16 9.05 9.07
CA GLU A 43 -14.63 10.32 8.56
C GLU A 43 -13.33 10.15 7.75
N ALA A 44 -12.53 9.14 8.10
CA ALA A 44 -11.29 8.83 7.38
C ALA A 44 -11.57 8.43 5.92
N ALA A 45 -12.62 7.64 5.68
CA ALA A 45 -13.04 7.27 4.34
C ALA A 45 -13.60 8.46 3.55
N VAL A 46 -14.37 9.34 4.20
CA VAL A 46 -14.90 10.57 3.57
C VAL A 46 -13.75 11.48 3.14
N SER A 47 -12.81 11.75 4.05
CA SER A 47 -11.63 12.58 3.79
C SER A 47 -10.75 12.02 2.67
N ALA A 48 -10.63 10.70 2.59
CA ALA A 48 -9.90 10.01 1.54
C ALA A 48 -10.70 9.81 0.23
N LYS A 49 -11.96 10.26 0.17
CA LYS A 49 -12.89 10.03 -0.96
C LYS A 49 -13.05 8.54 -1.30
N ASN A 50 -13.09 7.68 -0.28
CA ASN A 50 -13.07 6.21 -0.38
C ASN A 50 -14.25 5.54 0.36
N VAL A 51 -15.42 6.18 0.38
CA VAL A 51 -16.60 5.66 1.08
C VAL A 51 -17.25 4.54 0.26
N HIS A 52 -17.34 3.34 0.84
CA HIS A 52 -17.97 2.21 0.17
C HIS A 52 -19.40 1.95 0.68
N LEU A 53 -20.40 2.05 -0.21
CA LEU A 53 -21.81 1.92 0.15
C LEU A 53 -22.16 0.57 0.79
N SER A 54 -21.47 -0.50 0.40
CA SER A 54 -21.73 -1.83 0.98
C SER A 54 -21.38 -1.93 2.47
N LEU A 55 -20.44 -1.11 2.94
CA LEU A 55 -20.02 -1.05 4.34
C LEU A 55 -20.89 -0.08 5.15
N ALA A 56 -21.42 0.97 4.51
CA ALA A 56 -22.34 1.91 5.13
C ALA A 56 -23.76 1.32 5.32
N SER A 57 -24.16 0.38 4.46
CA SER A 57 -25.47 -0.26 4.52
C SER A 57 -25.53 -1.28 5.67
N LYS A 58 -26.40 -1.03 6.66
CA LYS A 58 -26.58 -1.85 7.88
C LYS A 58 -27.23 -3.23 7.65
N GLY A 59 -27.31 -3.71 6.41
CA GLY A 59 -27.88 -5.01 6.08
C GLY A 59 -26.88 -6.13 6.31
N SER A 60 -27.13 -7.00 7.30
CA SER A 60 -26.27 -8.13 7.70
C SER A 60 -26.38 -9.34 6.75
N SER A 61 -26.62 -9.13 5.47
CA SER A 61 -26.61 -10.24 4.50
C SER A 61 -25.17 -10.72 4.34
N VAL A 62 -24.92 -12.01 4.57
CA VAL A 62 -23.64 -12.65 4.25
C VAL A 62 -23.32 -12.39 2.78
N ARG A 63 -22.22 -11.68 2.52
CA ARG A 63 -21.80 -11.34 1.16
C ARG A 63 -20.65 -12.24 0.73
N ARG A 64 -20.70 -12.75 -0.50
CA ARG A 64 -19.58 -13.49 -1.12
C ARG A 64 -18.57 -12.58 -1.83
N HIS A 65 -18.91 -11.30 -1.95
CA HIS A 65 -18.16 -10.32 -2.70
C HIS A 65 -18.33 -8.93 -2.06
N GLY A 66 -17.41 -8.03 -2.38
CA GLY A 66 -17.39 -6.66 -1.87
C GLY A 66 -16.16 -6.40 -1.00
N VAL A 67 -16.15 -5.20 -0.42
CA VAL A 67 -15.03 -4.74 0.38
C VAL A 67 -15.23 -5.17 1.83
N VAL A 68 -14.15 -5.65 2.45
CA VAL A 68 -14.10 -6.02 3.86
C VAL A 68 -12.99 -5.21 4.50
N GLN A 69 -13.32 -4.49 5.57
CA GLN A 69 -12.31 -3.83 6.39
C GLN A 69 -11.70 -4.84 7.35
N LEU A 70 -10.40 -5.05 7.24
CA LEU A 70 -9.67 -6.03 8.04
C LEU A 70 -9.15 -5.42 9.35
N PHE A 71 -8.85 -4.12 9.36
CA PHE A 71 -8.30 -3.44 10.53
C PHE A 71 -8.74 -1.97 10.62
N THR A 72 -8.63 -1.40 11.82
CA THR A 72 -9.13 -0.04 12.15
C THR A 72 -8.04 0.93 12.57
N LYS A 73 -6.80 0.47 12.75
CA LYS A 73 -5.62 1.30 13.03
C LYS A 73 -4.81 1.55 11.77
N GLU A 74 -3.96 2.56 11.76
CA GLU A 74 -3.04 2.80 10.64
C GLU A 74 -2.10 1.62 10.41
N HIS A 75 -1.87 1.27 9.15
CA HIS A 75 -0.93 0.22 8.78
C HIS A 75 0.51 0.71 8.99
N PRO A 76 1.38 -0.07 9.68
CA PRO A 76 2.78 0.29 9.86
C PRO A 76 3.50 0.49 8.51
N ARG A 77 4.35 1.51 8.40
CA ARG A 77 5.20 1.66 7.23
C ARG A 77 6.25 0.56 7.18
N ARG A 78 6.59 0.12 5.96
CA ARG A 78 7.72 -0.78 5.76
C ARG A 78 9.04 0.01 5.84
N ARG A 79 10.02 -0.50 6.59
CA ARG A 79 11.38 0.05 6.58
C ARG A 79 12.06 -0.30 5.27
N THR A 80 12.62 0.71 4.61
CA THR A 80 13.35 0.54 3.34
C THR A 80 14.85 0.66 3.57
N ALA A 81 15.67 0.24 2.60
CA ALA A 81 17.12 0.19 2.77
C ALA A 81 17.73 1.56 3.12
N ASP A 82 17.15 2.65 2.59
CA ASP A 82 17.59 4.03 2.81
C ASP A 82 17.38 4.54 4.25
N GLU A 83 16.51 3.89 5.03
CA GLU A 83 16.28 4.18 6.45
C GLU A 83 17.13 3.33 7.40
N SER A 84 18.03 2.49 6.88
CA SER A 84 19.00 1.78 7.71
C SER A 84 19.92 2.82 8.36
N PRO A 85 20.16 2.78 9.69
CA PRO A 85 21.11 3.69 10.31
C PRO A 85 22.45 3.48 9.63
N ARG A 86 22.94 4.50 8.91
CA ARG A 86 24.29 4.50 8.33
C ARG A 86 25.23 4.33 9.51
N THR A 87 25.71 3.11 9.73
CA THR A 87 26.79 2.85 10.67
C THR A 87 28.01 3.54 10.08
N ASN A 88 28.26 4.77 10.52
CA ASN A 88 29.51 5.46 10.29
C ASN A 88 30.60 4.63 11.00
N PHE A 89 31.18 3.66 10.30
CA PHE A 89 32.41 3.01 10.71
C PHE A 89 33.50 4.08 10.65
N SER A 90 33.75 4.71 11.80
CA SER A 90 34.90 5.57 12.02
C SER A 90 36.13 4.68 11.93
N MET A 91 36.80 4.68 10.77
CA MET A 91 38.14 4.13 10.63
C MET A 91 39.07 5.01 11.48
N GLY A 92 39.37 4.55 12.69
CA GLY A 92 40.40 5.16 13.51
C GLY A 92 41.75 4.92 12.85
N GLU A 93 42.39 5.99 12.39
CA GLU A 93 43.82 6.00 12.10
C GLU A 93 44.59 5.71 13.40
N ALA A 94 45.46 4.70 13.36
CA ALA A 94 46.58 4.48 14.26
C ALA A 94 47.70 3.76 13.50
#